data_AF-A0A9E2YHC4-F1
#
_entry.id   AF-A0A9E2YHC4-F1
#
_cell.length_a   1.000
_cell.length_b   1.000
_cell.length_c   1.000
_cell.angle_alpha   90.00
_cell.angle_beta   90.00
_cell.angle_gamma   90.00
#
_symmetry.space_group_name_H-M   'P 1'
#
loop_
_entity.id
_entity.type
_entity.pdbx_description
1 polymer ?
#
loop_
_entity_poly.entity_id
_entity_poly.type
_entity_poly.pdbx_seq_one_letter_code
_entity_poly.pdbx_strand_id
1 'polypeptide(L)'
;RTLRGEEPGPRPWVTPLVYGALLAGLFVVGALVVRQVPRLDEQVRHVLDHADRGSLPLLVLVTAVNGIAEELFFRGALYAATPHHPVTVTTAAYVAATLATGNPMLVFAAVLLGTLVGLERRATGGIQAPIITHVVWSLAMLLALPLLFGTGSP
;
A
#
# COMPACT_ATOMS: atom_id res chain seq x y z
N ARG A 1 6.50 18.54 -21.90
CA ARG A 1 7.70 18.96 -22.66
C ARG A 1 8.90 18.80 -21.74
N THR A 2 9.66 17.71 -21.87
CA THR A 2 10.94 17.58 -21.18
C THR A 2 11.95 18.53 -21.84
N LEU A 3 13.03 18.87 -21.15
CA LEU A 3 14.07 19.82 -21.64
C LEU A 3 14.77 19.37 -22.94
N ARG A 4 14.44 18.19 -23.48
CA ARG A 4 14.95 17.62 -24.74
C ARG A 4 13.96 17.57 -25.90
N GLY A 5 12.72 18.07 -25.74
CA GLY A 5 11.75 18.04 -26.84
C GLY A 5 11.20 16.65 -27.20
N GLU A 6 11.46 15.64 -26.37
CA GLU A 6 10.83 14.33 -26.51
C GLU A 6 9.38 14.38 -26.04
N GLU A 7 8.47 13.90 -26.87
CA GLU A 7 7.10 13.60 -26.48
C GLU A 7 7.14 12.62 -25.30
N PRO A 8 6.37 12.81 -24.22
CA PRO A 8 6.34 11.86 -23.12
C PRO A 8 5.95 10.48 -23.67
N GLY A 9 6.84 9.50 -23.54
CA GLY A 9 6.52 8.12 -23.87
C GLY A 9 5.25 7.65 -23.15
N PRO A 10 4.57 6.60 -23.64
CA PRO A 10 3.36 6.08 -23.02
C PRO A 10 3.59 5.85 -21.53
N ARG A 11 2.61 6.21 -20.69
CA ARG A 11 2.64 5.98 -19.24
C ARG A 11 1.95 4.64 -18.95
N PRO A 12 2.68 3.51 -18.87
CA PRO A 12 2.08 2.20 -18.68
C PRO A 12 1.37 2.14 -17.33
N TRP A 13 0.06 1.88 -17.37
CA TRP A 13 -0.79 1.75 -16.18
C TRP A 13 -1.13 0.29 -15.86
N VAL A 14 -0.98 -0.62 -16.84
CA VAL A 14 -1.27 -2.05 -16.68
C VAL A 14 -0.25 -2.71 -15.74
N THR A 15 1.03 -2.41 -15.90
CA THR A 15 2.10 -2.98 -15.05
C THR A 15 1.90 -2.69 -13.56
N PRO A 16 1.72 -1.42 -13.11
CA PRO A 16 1.47 -1.15 -11.69
C PRO A 16 0.14 -1.73 -11.19
N LEU A 17 -0.89 -1.79 -12.04
CA LEU A 17 -2.15 -2.48 -11.71
C LEU A 17 -1.91 -3.98 -11.39
N VAL A 18 -1.12 -4.66 -12.24
CA VAL A 18 -0.75 -6.07 -12.04
C VAL A 18 0.09 -6.24 -10.77
N TYR A 19 1.07 -5.37 -10.53
CA TYR A 19 1.88 -5.43 -9.31
C TYR A 19 1.05 -5.21 -8.04
N GLY A 20 0.12 -4.25 -8.04
CA GLY A 20 -0.81 -4.05 -6.93
C GLY A 20 -1.68 -5.29 -6.67
N ALA A 21 -2.21 -5.90 -7.73
CA ALA A 21 -3.02 -7.11 -7.62
C ALA A 21 -2.22 -8.33 -7.14
N LEU A 22 -0.99 -8.53 -7.64
CA LEU A 22 -0.10 -9.60 -7.20
C LEU A 22 0.29 -9.44 -5.73
N LEU A 23 0.62 -8.22 -5.31
CA LEU A 23 0.91 -7.92 -3.92
C LEU A 23 -0.32 -8.18 -3.05
N ALA A 24 -1.52 -7.79 -3.49
CA ALA A 24 -2.74 -8.06 -2.75
C ALA A 24 -2.98 -9.58 -2.61
N GLY A 25 -2.78 -10.34 -3.69
CA GLY A 25 -2.86 -11.80 -3.67
C GLY A 25 -1.87 -12.42 -2.67
N LEU A 26 -0.62 -11.95 -2.63
CA LEU A 26 0.38 -12.39 -1.66
C LEU A 26 -0.10 -12.15 -0.21
N PHE A 27 -0.66 -10.98 0.06
CA PHE A 27 -1.17 -10.63 1.39
C PHE A 27 -2.42 -11.42 1.78
N VAL A 28 -3.31 -11.69 0.83
CA VAL A 28 -4.48 -12.56 1.05
C VAL A 28 -4.04 -13.98 1.39
N VAL A 29 -3.07 -14.55 0.67
CA VAL A 29 -2.50 -15.87 0.99
C VAL A 29 -1.84 -15.85 2.36
N GLY A 30 -1.05 -14.82 2.67
CA GLY A 30 -0.45 -14.64 4.00
C GLY A 30 -1.49 -14.55 5.11
N ALA A 31 -2.58 -13.82 4.89
CA ALA A 31 -3.69 -13.71 5.82
C ALA A 31 -4.36 -15.06 6.09
N LEU A 32 -4.55 -15.90 5.06
CA LEU A 32 -5.10 -17.27 5.22
C LEU A 32 -4.20 -18.17 6.07
N VAL A 33 -2.87 -18.02 5.97
CA VAL A 33 -1.92 -18.72 6.85
C VAL A 33 -1.99 -18.18 8.28
N VAL A 34 -2.01 -16.85 8.43
CA VAL A 34 -2.09 -16.17 9.74
C VAL A 34 -3.38 -16.50 10.49
N ARG A 35 -4.51 -16.72 9.79
CA ARG A 35 -5.77 -17.19 10.40
C ARG A 35 -5.64 -18.48 11.19
N GLN A 36 -4.60 -19.28 10.96
CA GLN A 36 -4.34 -20.52 11.70
C GLN A 36 -3.60 -20.27 13.03
N VAL A 37 -3.22 -19.02 13.32
CA VAL A 37 -2.46 -18.62 14.52
C VAL A 37 -3.36 -17.76 15.44
N PRO A 38 -3.85 -18.29 16.57
CA PRO A 38 -4.86 -17.64 17.41
C PRO A 38 -4.51 -16.24 17.93
N ARG A 39 -3.23 -15.95 18.20
CA ARG A 39 -2.78 -14.64 18.71
C ARG A 39 -2.83 -13.50 17.69
N LEU A 40 -2.75 -13.82 16.40
CA LEU A 40 -2.76 -12.81 15.33
C LEU A 40 -4.19 -12.48 14.87
N ASP A 41 -5.11 -13.42 15.04
CA ASP A 41 -6.54 -13.26 14.77
C ASP A 41 -7.19 -12.16 15.64
N GLU A 42 -6.83 -12.05 16.93
CA GLU A 42 -7.31 -10.96 17.81
C GLU A 42 -6.86 -9.56 17.33
N GLN A 43 -5.61 -9.43 16.87
CA GLN A 43 -5.09 -8.15 16.37
C GLN A 43 -5.79 -7.70 15.09
N VAL A 44 -6.15 -8.65 14.23
CA VAL A 44 -6.91 -8.37 12.99
C VAL A 44 -8.35 -7.96 13.33
N ARG A 45 -9.01 -8.65 14.27
CA ARG A 45 -10.38 -8.31 14.70
C ARG A 45 -10.47 -6.92 15.34
N HIS A 46 -9.50 -6.52 16.16
CA HIS A 46 -9.48 -5.18 16.78
C HIS A 46 -9.39 -4.04 15.74
N VAL A 47 -8.74 -4.28 14.60
CA VAL A 47 -8.68 -3.32 13.48
C VAL A 47 -9.99 -3.31 12.69
N LEU A 48 -10.62 -4.48 12.51
CA LEU A 48 -11.88 -4.62 11.76
C LEU A 48 -13.10 -4.06 12.52
N ASP A 49 -13.11 -4.13 13.85
CA ASP A 49 -14.17 -3.51 14.70
C ASP A 49 -14.27 -1.98 14.51
N HIS A 50 -13.18 -1.35 14.03
CA HIS A 50 -13.19 0.08 13.68
C HIS A 50 -13.76 0.34 12.27
N ALA A 51 -13.82 -0.67 11.40
CA ALA A 51 -14.32 -0.56 10.02
C ALA A 51 -15.85 -0.71 9.93
N ASP A 52 -16.47 -1.48 10.82
CA ASP A 52 -17.92 -1.76 10.81
C ASP A 52 -18.82 -0.54 11.15
N ARG A 53 -18.24 0.60 11.53
CA ARG A 53 -18.97 1.84 11.84
C ARG A 53 -18.96 2.89 10.73
N GLY A 54 -18.30 2.62 9.60
CA GLY A 54 -18.13 3.58 8.49
C GLY A 54 -18.99 3.27 7.26
N SER A 55 -19.37 4.31 6.50
CA SER A 55 -19.96 4.07 5.17
C SER A 55 -18.88 3.55 4.22
N LEU A 56 -19.09 2.38 3.62
CA LEU A 56 -18.13 1.77 2.69
C LEU A 56 -17.63 2.74 1.60
N PRO A 57 -18.47 3.60 0.98
CA PRO A 57 -17.99 4.60 0.03
C PRO A 57 -17.00 5.61 0.62
N LEU A 58 -17.21 6.03 1.87
CA LEU A 58 -16.30 6.94 2.56
C LEU A 58 -14.98 6.24 2.88
N LEU A 59 -15.02 4.97 3.32
CA LEU A 59 -13.81 4.19 3.56
C LEU A 59 -12.99 4.03 2.26
N VAL A 60 -13.63 3.66 1.15
CA VAL A 60 -12.98 3.56 -0.17
C VAL A 60 -12.33 4.89 -0.56
N LEU A 61 -13.05 6.01 -0.40
CA LEU A 61 -12.53 7.34 -0.72
C LEU A 61 -11.32 7.69 0.14
N VAL A 62 -11.43 7.55 1.47
CA VAL A 62 -10.36 7.86 2.41
C VAL A 62 -9.14 6.97 2.16
N THR A 63 -9.33 5.66 1.94
CA THR A 63 -8.25 4.72 1.63
C THR A 63 -7.53 5.09 0.33
N ALA A 64 -8.27 5.43 -0.72
CA ALA A 64 -7.68 5.86 -1.98
C ALA A 64 -6.90 7.17 -1.83
N VAL A 65 -7.49 8.17 -1.18
CA VAL A 65 -6.85 9.47 -0.93
C VAL A 65 -5.60 9.32 -0.06
N ASN A 66 -5.64 8.46 0.97
CA ASN A 66 -4.49 8.17 1.82
C ASN A 66 -3.35 7.55 1.02
N GLY A 67 -3.62 6.53 0.20
CA GLY A 67 -2.59 5.92 -0.66
C GLY A 67 -1.98 6.94 -1.64
N ILE A 68 -2.79 7.82 -2.23
CA ILE A 68 -2.29 8.91 -3.08
C ILE A 68 -1.39 9.88 -2.29
N ALA A 69 -1.84 10.31 -1.11
CA ALA A 69 -1.11 11.26 -0.27
C ALA A 69 0.23 10.69 0.22
N GLU A 70 0.24 9.42 0.65
CA GLU A 70 1.47 8.73 1.04
C GLU A 70 2.47 8.68 -0.11
N GLU A 71 2.05 8.35 -1.33
CA GLU A 71 2.97 8.30 -2.47
C GLU A 71 3.45 9.69 -2.91
N LEU A 72 2.59 10.71 -2.84
CA LEU A 72 2.99 12.10 -3.07
C LEU A 72 4.08 12.55 -2.07
N PHE A 73 3.95 12.15 -0.80
CA PHE A 73 4.91 12.50 0.23
C PHE A 73 6.19 11.65 0.14
N PHE A 74 6.08 10.32 0.26
CA PHE A 74 7.23 9.43 0.35
C PHE A 74 7.94 9.26 -0.98
N ARG A 75 7.22 8.99 -2.08
CA ARG A 75 7.83 8.70 -3.41
C ARG A 75 7.93 9.96 -4.28
N GLY A 76 7.19 11.02 -3.94
CA GLY A 76 7.32 12.35 -4.49
C GLY A 76 8.35 13.19 -3.74
N ALA A 77 7.90 13.94 -2.73
CA ALA A 77 8.70 14.98 -2.06
C ALA A 77 9.96 14.43 -1.38
N LEU A 78 9.81 13.43 -0.50
CA LEU A 78 10.93 12.87 0.28
C LEU A 78 11.93 12.14 -0.62
N TYR A 79 11.45 11.36 -1.59
CA TYR A 79 12.32 10.68 -2.57
C TYR A 79 13.16 11.69 -3.37
N ALA A 80 12.54 12.77 -3.86
CA ALA A 80 13.23 13.80 -4.62
C ALA A 80 14.24 14.60 -3.77
N ALA A 81 13.95 14.78 -2.48
CA ALA A 81 14.85 15.43 -1.53
C ALA A 81 16.01 14.53 -1.06
N THR A 82 16.00 13.23 -1.39
CA THR A 82 16.98 12.26 -0.90
C THR A 82 18.03 11.95 -1.97
N PRO A 83 19.29 12.42 -1.83
CA PRO A 83 20.32 12.23 -2.85
C PRO A 83 20.89 10.81 -2.91
N HIS A 84 20.97 10.11 -1.77
CA HIS A 84 21.60 8.79 -1.67
C HIS A 84 20.59 7.75 -1.20
N HIS A 85 20.55 6.60 -1.88
CA HIS A 85 19.67 5.48 -1.55
C HIS A 85 18.18 5.85 -1.33
N PRO A 86 17.55 6.64 -2.21
CA PRO A 86 16.20 7.19 -1.98
C PRO A 86 15.13 6.10 -1.77
N VAL A 87 15.26 4.94 -2.42
CA VAL A 87 14.38 3.78 -2.21
C VAL A 87 14.44 3.30 -0.75
N THR A 88 15.65 3.09 -0.22
CA THR A 88 15.85 2.59 1.15
C THR A 88 15.38 3.62 2.18
N VAL A 89 15.77 4.88 2.01
CA VAL A 89 15.42 5.96 2.95
C VAL A 89 13.92 6.19 3.02
N THR A 90 13.24 6.31 1.88
CA THR A 90 11.79 6.55 1.86
C THR A 90 11.00 5.35 2.35
N THR A 91 11.49 4.12 2.11
CA THR A 91 10.90 2.90 2.67
C THR A 91 11.09 2.82 4.17
N ALA A 92 12.28 3.13 4.68
CA ALA A 92 12.55 3.14 6.11
C ALA A 92 11.72 4.22 6.83
N ALA A 93 11.59 5.41 6.25
CA ALA A 93 10.74 6.47 6.78
C ALA A 93 9.25 6.05 6.80
N TYR A 94 8.78 5.39 5.73
CA TYR A 94 7.43 4.86 5.67
C TYR A 94 7.19 3.82 6.77
N VAL A 95 8.08 2.84 6.89
CA VAL A 95 8.03 1.81 7.94
C VAL A 95 8.06 2.44 9.34
N ALA A 96 8.89 3.46 9.57
CA ALA A 96 8.96 4.19 10.83
C ALA A 96 7.64 4.91 11.16
N ALA A 97 6.99 5.53 10.17
CA ALA A 97 5.67 6.12 10.34
C ALA A 97 4.62 5.04 10.65
N THR A 98 4.66 3.90 9.96
CA THR A 98 3.71 2.79 10.18
C THR A 98 3.92 2.11 11.54
N LEU A 99 5.13 2.08 12.09
CA LEU A 99 5.39 1.57 13.44
C LEU A 99 4.54 2.25 14.51
N ALA A 100 4.17 3.53 14.31
CA ALA A 100 3.30 4.26 15.23
C ALA A 100 1.88 3.67 15.34
N THR A 101 1.46 2.82 14.40
CA THR A 101 0.18 2.10 14.47
C THR A 101 0.19 0.95 15.47
N GLY A 102 1.38 0.50 15.91
CA GLY A 102 1.53 -0.64 16.83
C GLY A 102 1.14 -2.00 16.24
N ASN A 103 0.91 -2.09 14.92
CA ASN A 103 0.48 -3.31 14.25
C ASN A 103 1.63 -3.94 13.45
N PRO A 104 2.21 -5.07 13.91
CA PRO A 104 3.32 -5.73 13.22
C PRO A 104 3.00 -6.15 11.78
N MET A 105 1.74 -6.50 11.49
CA MET A 105 1.32 -6.86 10.14
C MET A 105 1.32 -5.65 9.20
N LEU A 106 0.92 -4.47 9.68
CA LEU A 106 1.01 -3.23 8.90
C LEU A 106 2.46 -2.82 8.67
N VAL A 107 3.34 -3.02 9.65
CA VAL A 107 4.79 -2.76 9.50
C VAL A 107 5.40 -3.67 8.45
N PHE A 108 5.08 -4.97 8.48
CA PHE A 108 5.48 -5.92 7.43
C PHE A 108 4.95 -5.50 6.05
N ALA A 109 3.69 -5.07 5.99
CA ALA A 109 3.09 -4.52 4.77
C ALA A 109 3.87 -3.31 4.24
N ALA A 110 4.22 -2.37 5.12
CA ALA A 110 4.95 -1.16 4.77
C ALA A 110 6.34 -1.48 4.19
N VAL A 111 7.02 -2.52 4.69
CA VAL A 111 8.31 -2.97 4.13
C VAL A 111 8.13 -3.45 2.69
N LEU A 112 7.19 -4.35 2.44
CA LEU A 112 6.99 -4.95 1.10
C LEU A 112 6.45 -3.94 0.10
N LEU A 113 5.34 -3.27 0.44
CA LEU A 113 4.74 -2.24 -0.41
C LEU A 113 5.72 -1.09 -0.64
N GLY A 114 6.35 -0.59 0.42
CA GLY A 114 7.28 0.53 0.33
C GLY A 114 8.50 0.21 -0.54
N THR A 115 9.03 -1.01 -0.45
CA THR A 115 10.11 -1.46 -1.33
C THR A 115 9.64 -1.51 -2.78
N LEU A 116 8.48 -2.14 -3.05
CA LEU A 116 7.92 -2.27 -4.40
C LEU A 116 7.70 -0.89 -5.05
N VAL A 117 6.95 -0.01 -4.40
CA VAL A 117 6.62 1.32 -4.96
C VAL A 117 7.84 2.25 -5.01
N GLY A 118 8.82 2.07 -4.14
CA GLY A 118 10.12 2.73 -4.24
C GLY A 118 10.93 2.28 -5.47
N LEU A 119 10.89 0.99 -5.80
CA LEU A 119 11.50 0.44 -7.01
C LEU A 119 10.76 0.89 -8.28
N GLU A 120 9.43 0.95 -8.25
CA GLU A 120 8.63 1.50 -9.36
C GLU A 120 8.95 2.98 -9.62
N ARG A 121 9.07 3.78 -8.55
CA ARG A 121 9.50 5.18 -8.65
C ARG A 121 10.86 5.29 -9.33
N ARG A 122 11.80 4.41 -8.97
CA ARG A 122 13.14 4.36 -9.58
C ARG A 122 13.10 3.96 -11.05
N ALA A 123 12.30 2.96 -11.39
CA ALA A 123 12.21 2.41 -12.75
C ALA A 123 11.49 3.35 -13.73
N THR A 124 10.48 4.07 -13.26
CA THR A 124 9.62 4.90 -14.12
C THR A 124 10.00 6.38 -14.13
N GLY A 125 10.71 6.86 -13.11
CA GLY A 125 10.97 8.30 -12.94
C GLY A 125 9.70 9.13 -12.66
N GLY A 126 8.53 8.49 -12.50
CA GLY A 126 7.23 9.09 -12.19
C GLY A 126 6.65 8.58 -10.86
N ILE A 127 5.58 9.21 -10.37
CA ILE A 127 4.85 8.75 -9.17
C ILE A 127 3.52 8.05 -9.51
N GLN A 128 3.13 8.04 -10.78
CA GLN A 128 1.88 7.42 -11.22
C GLN A 128 1.86 5.91 -10.95
N ALA A 129 2.93 5.19 -11.30
CA ALA A 129 3.01 3.74 -11.04
C ALA A 129 2.92 3.42 -9.54
N PRO A 130 3.74 4.04 -8.65
CA PRO A 130 3.57 3.93 -7.20
C PRO A 130 2.14 4.16 -6.70
N ILE A 131 1.49 5.24 -7.16
CA ILE A 131 0.11 5.58 -6.76
C ILE A 131 -0.87 4.47 -7.17
N ILE A 132 -0.80 4.00 -8.43
CA ILE A 132 -1.69 2.94 -8.93
C ILE A 132 -1.50 1.67 -8.10
N THR A 133 -0.26 1.21 -7.95
CA THR A 133 0.07 -0.01 -7.18
C THR A 133 -0.44 0.09 -5.74
N HIS A 134 -0.18 1.21 -5.07
CA HIS A 134 -0.59 1.44 -3.69
C HIS A 134 -2.12 1.45 -3.56
N VAL A 135 -2.82 2.27 -4.36
CA VAL A 135 -4.28 2.37 -4.27
C VAL A 135 -4.95 1.03 -4.59
N VAL A 136 -4.48 0.32 -5.62
CA VAL A 136 -5.01 -1.01 -5.98
C VAL A 136 -4.83 -1.99 -4.83
N TRP A 137 -3.63 -2.05 -4.25
CA TRP A 137 -3.36 -2.91 -3.10
C TRP A 137 -4.24 -2.55 -1.90
N SER A 138 -4.30 -1.27 -1.51
CA SER A 138 -5.06 -0.82 -0.35
C SER A 138 -6.56 -1.08 -0.48
N LEU A 139 -7.14 -0.81 -1.66
CA LEU A 139 -8.55 -1.09 -1.92
C LEU A 139 -8.84 -2.60 -1.96
N ALA A 140 -7.95 -3.39 -2.55
CA ALA A 140 -8.09 -4.85 -2.54
C ALA A 140 -8.06 -5.39 -1.11
N MET A 141 -7.13 -4.92 -0.26
CA MET A 141 -7.07 -5.33 1.14
C MET A 141 -8.27 -4.87 1.96
N LEU A 142 -8.75 -3.64 1.75
CA LEU A 142 -9.96 -3.10 2.38
C LEU A 142 -11.18 -3.99 2.12
N LEU A 143 -11.33 -4.50 0.89
CA LEU A 143 -12.46 -5.33 0.50
C LEU A 143 -12.26 -6.81 0.85
N ALA A 144 -11.04 -7.33 0.77
CA ALA A 144 -10.75 -8.75 0.98
C ALA A 144 -10.68 -9.11 2.47
N LEU A 145 -10.06 -8.29 3.32
CA LEU A 145 -9.84 -8.64 4.73
C LEU A 145 -11.15 -8.88 5.51
N PRO A 146 -12.21 -8.07 5.39
CA PRO A 146 -13.48 -8.34 6.06
C PRO A 146 -14.09 -9.68 5.64
N LEU A 147 -13.97 -10.07 4.36
CA LEU A 147 -14.46 -11.38 3.89
C LEU A 147 -13.66 -12.55 4.48
N LEU A 148 -12.37 -12.33 4.75
CA LEU A 148 -11.48 -13.34 5.31
C LEU A 148 -11.60 -13.46 6.83
N PHE A 149 -11.95 -12.41 7.56
CA PHE A 149 -11.96 -12.46 9.03
C PHE A 149 -13.33 -12.18 9.67
N GLY A 150 -14.28 -11.64 8.91
CA GLY A 150 -15.61 -11.20 9.36
C GLY A 150 -16.69 -12.27 9.40
N THR A 151 -16.36 -13.57 9.42
CA THR A 151 -17.37 -14.63 9.63
C THR A 151 -17.34 -15.13 11.08
N GLY A 152 -18.03 -14.36 11.93
CA GLY A 152 -18.47 -14.73 13.28
C GLY A 152 -19.89 -14.22 13.52
N SER A 153 -20.88 -14.89 12.93
CA SER A 153 -22.25 -15.03 13.46
C SER A 153 -22.62 -16.48 13.19
N PRO A 154 -23.13 -17.26 14.16
CA PRO A 154 -24.26 -16.91 15.03
C PRO A 154 -23.89 -16.31 16.38
#